data_AF-V7EED5-F1
#
_entry.id   AF-V7EED5-F1
#
_cell.length_a   1.000
_cell.length_b   1.000
_cell.length_c   1.000
_cell.angle_alpha   90.00
_cell.angle_beta   90.00
_cell.angle_gamma   90.00
#
_symmetry.space_group_name_H-M   'P 1'
#
loop_
_entity.id
_entity.type
_entity.pdbx_description
1 polymer ?
#
loop_
_entity_poly.entity_id
_entity_poly.type
_entity_poly.pdbx_seq_one_letter_code
_entity_poly.pdbx_strand_id
1 'polypeptide(L)'
;MKTRALLLLLVTLAFGAAPFITPPFRGYDPAMFPVNIPRPSIQPAGYAFSIWSVIYLWLITHAVLGVWKHAENPAWDRPRLPLVIAIALGTVWLSIALTAPITATVTIIVMAGAAITAFLRADTETDRWLLSAPIAILAGWLSAAAAVSTGVVIAGYGLLSDTVSAVAMIAATLTLATWVQRQQPRMPVYGLTVIWALAGIVVVNAGLNPTVAILAGLGIALMALVLRSTART
;
A
#
# COMPACT_ATOMS: atom_id res chain seq x y z
N MET A 1 23.72 -8.89 9.66
CA MET A 1 23.26 -7.83 8.72
C MET A 1 23.30 -8.32 7.27
N LYS A 2 24.45 -8.79 6.76
CA LYS A 2 24.58 -9.41 5.41
C LYS A 2 23.50 -10.45 5.08
N THR A 3 23.23 -11.42 5.96
CA THR A 3 22.18 -12.44 5.74
C THR A 3 20.80 -11.83 5.54
N ARG A 4 20.44 -10.78 6.30
CA ARG A 4 19.16 -10.08 6.15
C ARG A 4 19.10 -9.29 4.84
N ALA A 5 20.21 -8.72 4.40
CA ALA A 5 20.30 -8.05 3.11
C ALA A 5 20.07 -9.03 1.96
N LEU A 6 20.73 -10.19 2.00
CA LEU A 6 20.56 -11.25 1.00
C LEU A 6 19.13 -11.80 1.02
N LEU A 7 18.57 -12.05 2.21
CA LEU A 7 17.18 -12.48 2.34
C LEU A 7 16.21 -11.47 1.72
N LEU A 8 16.39 -10.17 2.02
CA LEU A 8 15.60 -9.09 1.43
C LEU A 8 15.69 -9.09 -0.09
N LEU A 9 16.90 -9.25 -0.65
CA LEU A 9 17.09 -9.36 -2.09
C LEU A 9 16.32 -10.54 -2.69
N LEU A 10 16.45 -11.73 -2.10
CA LEU A 10 15.78 -12.94 -2.58
C LEU A 10 14.24 -12.78 -2.59
N VAL A 11 13.65 -12.32 -1.47
CA VAL A 11 12.19 -12.12 -1.42
C VAL A 11 11.73 -11.00 -2.36
N THR A 12 12.54 -9.96 -2.56
CA THR A 12 12.22 -8.86 -3.48
C THR A 12 12.24 -9.29 -4.93
N LEU A 13 13.20 -10.14 -5.33
CA LEU A 13 13.23 -10.72 -6.67
C LEU A 13 12.03 -11.64 -6.90
N ALA A 14 11.68 -12.48 -5.92
CA ALA A 14 10.50 -13.32 -6.00
C ALA A 14 9.20 -12.48 -6.09
N PHE A 15 9.10 -11.41 -5.30
CA PHE A 15 7.97 -10.49 -5.33
C PHE A 15 7.83 -9.76 -6.68
N GLY A 16 8.94 -9.30 -7.25
CA GLY A 16 8.97 -8.70 -8.59
C GLY A 16 8.67 -9.68 -9.72
N ALA A 17 8.95 -10.97 -9.52
CA ALA A 17 8.64 -12.03 -10.48
C ALA A 17 7.16 -12.47 -10.44
N ALA A 18 6.48 -12.33 -9.29
CA ALA A 18 5.12 -12.82 -9.07
C ALA A 18 4.11 -12.39 -10.16
N PRO A 19 4.06 -11.12 -10.62
CA PRO A 19 3.13 -10.68 -11.67
C PRO A 19 3.30 -11.36 -13.03
N PHE A 20 4.46 -11.98 -13.30
CA PHE A 20 4.73 -12.68 -14.56
C PHE A 20 4.25 -14.14 -14.54
N ILE A 21 3.94 -14.68 -13.35
CA ILE A 21 3.51 -16.07 -13.14
C ILE A 21 2.10 -16.19 -12.56
N THR A 22 1.48 -15.06 -12.18
CA THR A 22 0.09 -15.00 -11.71
C THR A 22 -0.74 -14.08 -12.60
N PRO A 23 -2.04 -14.36 -12.81
CA PRO A 23 -2.95 -13.43 -13.47
C PRO A 23 -2.94 -12.04 -12.82
N PRO A 24 -3.17 -10.95 -13.60
CA PRO A 24 -3.15 -9.60 -13.06
C PRO A 24 -4.33 -9.37 -12.10
N PHE A 25 -4.05 -8.92 -10.88
CA PHE A 25 -5.07 -8.52 -9.93
C PHE A 25 -5.56 -7.10 -10.22
N ARG A 26 -6.87 -6.93 -10.43
CA ARG A 26 -7.52 -5.63 -10.69
C ARG A 26 -8.69 -5.33 -9.75
N GLY A 27 -8.77 -6.07 -8.64
CA GLY A 27 -9.93 -6.14 -7.77
C GLY A 27 -10.35 -7.60 -7.56
N TYR A 28 -11.12 -7.84 -6.50
CA TYR A 28 -11.72 -9.16 -6.28
C TYR A 28 -12.84 -9.40 -7.30
N ASP A 29 -12.96 -10.64 -7.78
CA ASP A 29 -14.11 -11.07 -8.58
C ASP A 29 -15.39 -10.95 -7.74
N PRO A 30 -16.38 -10.15 -8.17
CA PRO A 30 -17.66 -10.01 -7.48
C PRO A 30 -18.37 -11.34 -7.23
N ALA A 31 -18.18 -12.34 -8.10
CA ALA A 31 -18.81 -13.66 -7.96
C ALA A 31 -18.29 -14.47 -6.77
N MET A 32 -17.20 -14.04 -6.13
CA MET A 32 -16.69 -14.65 -4.89
C MET A 32 -17.47 -14.23 -3.64
N PHE A 33 -18.46 -13.33 -3.76
CA PHE A 33 -19.18 -12.76 -2.63
C PHE A 33 -20.68 -13.06 -2.68
N PRO A 34 -21.37 -13.15 -1.53
CA PRO A 34 -22.82 -13.25 -1.48
C PRO A 34 -23.55 -12.04 -2.09
N VAL A 35 -23.02 -10.84 -1.85
CA VAL A 35 -23.53 -9.59 -2.43
C VAL A 35 -22.61 -9.19 -3.58
N ASN A 36 -23.08 -9.43 -4.81
CA ASN A 36 -22.31 -9.13 -6.01
C ASN A 36 -22.29 -7.62 -6.27
N ILE A 37 -21.13 -7.00 -6.05
CA ILE A 37 -20.88 -5.58 -6.34
C ILE A 37 -19.87 -5.50 -7.49
N PRO A 38 -20.31 -5.27 -8.74
CA PRO A 38 -19.41 -5.29 -9.91
C PRO A 38 -18.28 -4.27 -9.85
N ARG A 39 -18.54 -3.13 -9.21
CA ARG A 39 -17.60 -2.02 -9.07
C ARG A 39 -17.70 -1.46 -7.65
N PRO A 40 -17.01 -2.06 -6.66
CA PRO A 40 -17.06 -1.56 -5.29
C PRO A 40 -16.56 -0.12 -5.22
N SER A 41 -17.32 0.75 -4.55
CA SER A 41 -17.02 2.19 -4.52
C SER A 41 -15.67 2.52 -3.90
N ILE A 42 -15.16 1.67 -2.99
CA ILE A 42 -13.83 1.85 -2.39
C ILE A 42 -12.68 1.49 -3.33
N GLN A 43 -12.93 0.71 -4.39
CA GLN A 43 -11.88 0.23 -5.27
C GLN A 43 -11.43 1.34 -6.24
N PRO A 44 -10.13 1.64 -6.32
CA PRO A 44 -9.63 2.69 -7.20
C PRO A 44 -9.67 2.27 -8.68
N ALA A 45 -9.57 3.26 -9.57
CA ALA A 45 -9.49 3.05 -11.01
C ALA A 45 -8.34 2.10 -11.37
N GLY A 46 -8.53 1.31 -12.43
CA GLY A 46 -7.54 0.31 -12.87
C GLY A 46 -6.15 0.89 -13.14
N TYR A 47 -6.05 2.14 -13.62
CA TYR A 47 -4.76 2.80 -13.83
C TYR A 47 -3.99 3.02 -12.52
N ALA A 48 -4.68 3.15 -11.36
CA ALA A 48 -4.01 3.41 -10.09
C ALA A 48 -3.07 2.25 -9.71
N PHE A 49 -3.37 1.03 -10.17
CA PHE A 49 -2.51 -0.14 -9.98
C PHE A 49 -1.20 -0.09 -10.77
N SER A 50 -1.02 0.85 -11.72
CA SER A 50 0.27 1.05 -12.41
C SER A 50 1.40 1.48 -11.47
N ILE A 51 1.07 1.97 -10.27
CA ILE A 51 2.05 2.30 -9.23
C ILE A 51 2.91 1.10 -8.85
N TRP A 52 2.40 -0.12 -9.00
CA TRP A 52 3.15 -1.34 -8.73
C TRP A 52 4.42 -1.44 -9.57
N SER A 53 4.42 -1.02 -10.84
CA SER A 53 5.62 -1.00 -11.66
C SER A 53 6.73 -0.14 -11.03
N VAL A 54 6.36 1.01 -10.47
CA VAL A 54 7.29 1.89 -9.75
C VAL A 54 7.77 1.22 -8.46
N ILE A 55 6.85 0.65 -7.67
CA ILE A 55 7.17 -0.05 -6.42
C ILE A 55 8.15 -1.19 -6.66
N TYR A 56 7.90 -2.06 -7.65
CA TYR A 56 8.77 -3.20 -7.96
C TYR A 56 10.18 -2.75 -8.33
N LEU A 57 10.32 -1.84 -9.30
CA LEU A 57 11.62 -1.36 -9.75
C LEU A 57 12.41 -0.68 -8.62
N TRP A 58 11.72 0.11 -7.79
CA TRP A 58 12.35 0.85 -6.72
C TRP A 58 12.80 -0.07 -5.58
N LEU A 59 11.98 -1.07 -5.21
CA LEU A 59 12.34 -2.07 -4.20
C LEU A 59 13.47 -2.98 -4.67
N ILE A 60 13.49 -3.38 -5.95
CA ILE A 60 14.60 -4.17 -6.52
C ILE A 60 15.89 -3.35 -6.44
N THR A 61 15.85 -2.08 -6.86
CA THR A 61 17.01 -1.18 -6.78
C THR A 61 17.49 -1.00 -5.33
N HIS A 62 16.56 -0.80 -4.40
CA HIS A 62 16.83 -0.75 -2.95
C HIS A 62 17.53 -2.03 -2.49
N ALA A 63 16.99 -3.21 -2.78
CA ALA A 63 17.53 -4.47 -2.27
C ALA A 63 18.91 -4.80 -2.87
N VAL A 64 19.12 -4.54 -4.17
CA VAL A 64 20.41 -4.74 -4.85
C VAL A 64 21.49 -3.84 -4.24
N LEU A 65 21.22 -2.54 -4.09
CA LEU A 65 22.17 -1.61 -3.47
C LEU A 65 22.35 -1.92 -1.98
N GLY A 66 21.30 -2.39 -1.31
CA GLY A 66 21.31 -2.84 0.08
C GLY A 66 22.29 -3.99 0.31
N VAL A 67 22.46 -4.90 -0.66
CA VAL A 67 23.47 -5.96 -0.62
C VAL A 67 24.84 -5.45 -1.11
N TRP A 68 24.89 -4.73 -2.22
CA TRP A 68 26.16 -4.37 -2.85
C TRP A 68 26.95 -3.33 -2.05
N LYS A 69 26.29 -2.27 -1.57
CA LYS A 69 26.94 -1.11 -0.95
C LYS A 69 26.65 -0.97 0.54
N HIS A 70 25.53 -1.51 1.03
CA HIS A 70 25.03 -1.22 2.38
C HIS A 70 24.79 -2.47 3.24
N ALA A 71 25.41 -3.60 2.93
CA ALA A 71 25.10 -4.88 3.59
C ALA A 71 25.27 -4.84 5.11
N GLU A 72 26.26 -4.08 5.59
CA GLU A 72 26.61 -3.91 7.00
C GLU A 72 26.29 -2.51 7.54
N ASN A 73 25.54 -1.69 6.79
CA ASN A 73 25.15 -0.37 7.26
C ASN A 73 23.96 -0.46 8.26
N PRO A 74 24.08 0.07 9.50
CA PRO A 74 23.02 -0.01 10.50
C PRO A 74 21.72 0.69 10.12
N ALA A 75 21.78 1.84 9.45
CA ALA A 75 20.59 2.56 8.99
C ALA A 75 19.78 1.72 7.99
N TRP A 76 20.49 1.01 7.11
CA TRP A 76 19.88 0.10 6.14
C TRP A 76 19.39 -1.21 6.75
N ASP A 77 19.95 -1.68 7.88
CA ASP A 77 19.51 -2.92 8.53
C ASP A 77 18.22 -2.74 9.37
N ARG A 78 18.03 -1.55 9.97
CA ARG A 78 16.87 -1.20 10.81
C ARG A 78 15.50 -1.59 10.21
N PRO A 79 15.19 -1.28 8.94
CA PRO A 79 13.90 -1.62 8.35
C PRO A 79 13.84 -3.03 7.73
N ARG A 80 14.95 -3.77 7.61
CA ARG A 80 15.00 -4.99 6.77
C ARG A 80 14.04 -6.07 7.20
N LEU A 81 14.02 -6.42 8.48
CA LEU A 81 13.19 -7.54 8.94
C LEU A 81 11.69 -7.29 8.71
N PRO A 82 11.10 -6.16 9.14
CA PRO A 82 9.71 -5.89 8.82
C PRO A 82 9.47 -5.77 7.30
N LEU A 83 10.43 -5.24 6.53
CA LEU A 83 10.31 -5.18 5.07
C LEU A 83 10.32 -6.56 4.42
N VAL A 84 11.17 -7.48 4.89
CA VAL A 84 11.21 -8.88 4.45
C VAL A 84 9.85 -9.54 4.68
N ILE A 85 9.24 -9.35 5.85
CA ILE A 85 7.92 -9.90 6.16
C ILE A 85 6.87 -9.37 5.18
N ALA A 86 6.85 -8.05 4.96
CA ALA A 86 5.91 -7.44 4.02
C ALA A 86 6.09 -7.98 2.60
N ILE A 87 7.33 -8.02 2.09
CA ILE A 87 7.61 -8.45 0.72
C ILE A 87 7.37 -9.96 0.54
N ALA A 88 7.75 -10.78 1.51
CA ALA A 88 7.53 -12.22 1.46
C ALA A 88 6.04 -12.58 1.39
N LEU A 89 5.19 -11.89 2.16
CA LEU A 89 3.73 -12.04 2.05
C LEU A 89 3.24 -11.55 0.68
N GLY A 90 3.81 -10.46 0.17
CA GLY A 90 3.47 -9.91 -1.14
C GLY A 90 3.73 -10.87 -2.28
N THR A 91 4.79 -11.68 -2.19
CA THR A 91 5.14 -12.69 -3.21
C THR A 91 4.01 -13.69 -3.46
N VAL A 92 3.30 -14.09 -2.41
CA VAL A 92 2.21 -15.07 -2.51
C VAL A 92 0.82 -14.42 -2.57
N TRP A 93 0.73 -13.13 -2.27
CA TRP A 93 -0.55 -12.44 -2.12
C TRP A 93 -1.41 -12.47 -3.38
N LEU A 94 -0.82 -12.28 -4.57
CA LEU A 94 -1.57 -12.30 -5.83
C LEU A 94 -2.32 -13.63 -6.03
N SER A 95 -1.66 -14.76 -5.74
CA SER A 95 -2.28 -16.09 -5.85
C SER A 95 -3.43 -16.28 -4.86
N ILE A 96 -3.29 -15.76 -3.64
CA ILE A 96 -4.33 -15.82 -2.60
C ILE A 96 -5.52 -14.93 -2.98
N ALA A 97 -5.26 -13.73 -3.49
CA ALA A 97 -6.28 -12.73 -3.82
C ALA A 97 -7.24 -13.17 -4.93
N LEU A 98 -6.81 -14.09 -5.81
CA LEU A 98 -7.63 -14.63 -6.88
C LEU A 98 -8.62 -15.71 -6.43
N THR A 99 -8.43 -16.28 -5.23
CA THR A 99 -9.22 -17.45 -4.80
C THR A 99 -9.81 -17.32 -3.40
N ALA A 100 -9.24 -16.48 -2.53
CA ALA A 100 -9.62 -16.37 -1.13
C ALA A 100 -9.62 -14.91 -0.65
N PRO A 101 -10.69 -14.12 -0.92
CA PRO A 101 -10.73 -12.69 -0.59
C PRO A 101 -10.55 -12.38 0.90
N ILE A 102 -11.11 -13.20 1.80
CA ILE A 102 -10.91 -13.02 3.25
C ILE A 102 -9.45 -13.23 3.63
N THR A 103 -8.84 -14.35 3.20
CA THR A 103 -7.44 -14.64 3.50
C THR A 103 -6.53 -13.57 2.91
N ALA A 104 -6.76 -13.16 1.66
CA ALA A 104 -6.02 -12.09 1.02
C ALA A 104 -6.14 -10.75 1.79
N THR A 105 -7.33 -10.45 2.32
CA THR A 105 -7.57 -9.26 3.15
C THR A 105 -6.77 -9.31 4.46
N VAL A 106 -6.78 -10.45 5.16
CA VAL A 106 -5.96 -10.63 6.37
C VAL A 106 -4.47 -10.52 6.04
N THR A 107 -4.03 -11.19 4.97
CA THR A 107 -2.63 -11.14 4.53
C THR A 107 -2.18 -9.71 4.21
N ILE A 108 -2.97 -8.92 3.47
CA ILE A 108 -2.58 -7.54 3.13
C ILE A 108 -2.59 -6.61 4.34
N ILE A 109 -3.44 -6.85 5.35
CA ILE A 109 -3.41 -6.10 6.61
C ILE A 109 -2.08 -6.36 7.35
N VAL A 110 -1.67 -7.62 7.47
CA VAL A 110 -0.37 -7.98 8.08
C VAL A 110 0.78 -7.39 7.27
N MET A 111 0.68 -7.45 5.94
CA MET A 111 1.65 -6.88 5.00
C MET A 111 1.79 -5.37 5.17
N ALA A 112 0.67 -4.65 5.29
CA ALA A 112 0.64 -3.22 5.52
C ALA A 112 1.26 -2.86 6.88
N GLY A 113 0.92 -3.59 7.95
CA GLY A 113 1.51 -3.37 9.27
C GLY A 113 3.04 -3.57 9.27
N ALA A 114 3.53 -4.59 8.58
CA ALA A 114 4.95 -4.85 8.40
C ALA A 114 5.64 -3.75 7.56
N ALA A 115 5.04 -3.32 6.44
CA ALA A 115 5.58 -2.25 5.61
C ALA A 115 5.60 -0.89 6.33
N ILE A 116 4.54 -0.55 7.08
CA ILE A 116 4.50 0.64 7.92
C ILE A 116 5.59 0.57 8.99
N THR A 117 5.75 -0.57 9.66
CA THR A 117 6.82 -0.75 10.66
C THR A 117 8.20 -0.57 10.03
N ALA A 118 8.41 -1.08 8.82
CA ALA A 118 9.65 -0.86 8.08
C ALA A 118 9.86 0.62 7.78
N PHE A 119 8.82 1.31 7.28
CA PHE A 119 8.89 2.73 6.95
C PHE A 119 9.19 3.59 8.19
N LEU A 120 8.51 3.33 9.31
CA LEU A 120 8.74 4.06 10.56
C LEU A 120 10.14 3.85 11.14
N ARG A 121 10.82 2.77 10.78
CA ARG A 121 12.21 2.46 11.17
C ARG A 121 13.25 2.91 10.13
N ALA A 122 12.81 3.35 8.96
CA ALA A 122 13.70 3.76 7.88
C ALA A 122 14.24 5.17 8.15
N ASP A 123 15.55 5.33 8.00
CA ASP A 123 16.20 6.64 8.11
C ASP A 123 15.79 7.55 6.95
N THR A 124 15.31 8.76 7.24
CA THR A 124 14.80 9.70 6.23
C THR A 124 15.83 10.71 5.73
N GLU A 125 17.05 10.66 6.25
CA GLU A 125 18.16 11.52 5.84
C GLU A 125 19.15 10.73 4.98
N THR A 126 19.61 9.59 5.49
CA THR A 126 20.61 8.73 4.85
C THR A 126 20.01 8.06 3.62
N ASP A 127 20.64 8.28 2.45
CA ASP A 127 20.24 7.69 1.16
C ASP A 127 18.72 7.77 0.95
N ARG A 128 18.08 8.88 1.34
CA ARG A 128 16.62 8.96 1.53
C ARG A 128 15.78 8.43 0.36
N TRP A 129 16.28 8.57 -0.88
CA TRP A 129 15.63 8.11 -2.11
C TRP A 129 15.83 6.63 -2.41
N LEU A 130 16.81 5.99 -1.79
CA LEU A 130 17.15 4.59 -1.99
C LEU A 130 16.85 3.74 -0.75
N LEU A 131 16.77 4.34 0.44
CA LEU A 131 16.41 3.67 1.68
C LEU A 131 14.93 3.89 2.05
N SER A 132 14.55 5.11 2.45
CA SER A 132 13.22 5.37 3.01
C SER A 132 12.12 5.52 1.95
N ALA A 133 12.37 6.21 0.84
CA ALA A 133 11.38 6.43 -0.22
C ALA A 133 10.76 5.15 -0.83
N PRO A 134 11.53 4.10 -1.22
CA PRO A 134 10.94 2.85 -1.72
C PRO A 134 10.08 2.12 -0.68
N ILE A 135 10.43 2.24 0.60
CA ILE A 135 9.65 1.66 1.71
C ILE A 135 8.39 2.49 1.97
N ALA A 136 8.49 3.82 1.85
CA ALA A 136 7.38 4.76 2.01
C ALA A 136 6.29 4.56 0.96
N ILE A 137 6.65 4.40 -0.32
CA ILE A 137 5.68 4.14 -1.39
C ILE A 137 4.98 2.79 -1.19
N LEU A 138 5.71 1.74 -0.80
CA LEU A 138 5.12 0.45 -0.46
C LEU A 138 4.14 0.58 0.72
N ALA A 139 4.57 1.19 1.82
CA ALA A 139 3.74 1.35 3.01
C ALA A 139 2.48 2.19 2.75
N GLY A 140 2.60 3.28 1.97
CA GLY A 140 1.47 4.13 1.60
C GLY A 140 0.45 3.38 0.76
N TRP A 141 0.92 2.63 -0.24
CA TRP A 141 0.04 1.85 -1.11
C TRP A 141 -0.66 0.72 -0.34
N LEU A 142 0.09 -0.01 0.49
CA LEU A 142 -0.49 -1.10 1.30
C LEU A 142 -1.46 -0.62 2.36
N SER A 143 -1.28 0.59 2.90
CA SER A 143 -2.26 1.20 3.81
C SER A 143 -3.62 1.37 3.12
N ALA A 144 -3.62 1.91 1.90
CA ALA A 144 -4.84 2.06 1.11
C ALA A 144 -5.40 0.72 0.64
N ALA A 145 -4.56 -0.18 0.12
CA ALA A 145 -4.99 -1.48 -0.41
C ALA A 145 -5.59 -2.39 0.67
N ALA A 146 -5.09 -2.32 1.92
CA ALA A 146 -5.68 -3.04 3.05
C ALA A 146 -7.10 -2.55 3.37
N ALA A 147 -7.31 -1.23 3.36
CA ALA A 147 -8.64 -0.65 3.55
C ALA A 147 -9.59 -0.95 2.38
N VAL A 148 -9.09 -0.92 1.14
CA VAL A 148 -9.86 -1.35 -0.06
C VAL A 148 -10.30 -2.79 0.09
N SER A 149 -9.37 -3.71 0.39
CA SER A 149 -9.67 -5.14 0.53
C SER A 149 -10.71 -5.38 1.63
N THR A 150 -10.54 -4.71 2.77
CA THR A 150 -11.49 -4.78 3.89
C THR A 150 -12.86 -4.23 3.51
N GLY A 151 -12.92 -3.09 2.84
CA GLY A 151 -14.18 -2.47 2.42
C GLY A 151 -14.96 -3.32 1.41
N VAL A 152 -14.25 -3.92 0.44
CA VAL A 152 -14.85 -4.85 -0.52
C VAL A 152 -15.39 -6.09 0.20
N VAL A 153 -14.63 -6.67 1.13
CA VAL A 153 -15.11 -7.83 1.93
C VAL A 153 -16.33 -7.45 2.77
N ILE A 154 -16.31 -6.34 3.49
CA ILE A 154 -17.45 -5.88 4.31
C ILE A 154 -18.71 -5.72 3.47
N ALA A 155 -18.60 -5.06 2.32
CA ALA A 155 -19.74 -4.82 1.43
C ALA A 155 -20.20 -6.10 0.72
N GLY A 156 -19.26 -6.92 0.24
CA GLY A 156 -19.54 -8.18 -0.44
C GLY A 156 -20.21 -9.23 0.45
N TYR A 157 -19.94 -9.20 1.76
CA TYR A 157 -20.66 -10.03 2.74
C TYR A 157 -21.95 -9.38 3.28
N GLY A 158 -22.34 -8.21 2.76
CA GLY A 158 -23.57 -7.52 3.15
C GLY A 158 -23.58 -6.95 4.57
N LEU A 159 -22.41 -6.81 5.21
CA LEU A 159 -22.32 -6.27 6.57
C LEU A 159 -22.60 -4.76 6.61
N LEU A 160 -22.18 -4.04 5.56
CA LEU A 160 -22.53 -2.64 5.30
C LEU A 160 -22.85 -2.50 3.82
N SER A 161 -23.56 -1.43 3.44
CA SER A 161 -23.72 -1.08 2.03
C SER A 161 -22.39 -0.67 1.40
N ASP A 162 -22.27 -0.78 0.08
CA ASP A 162 -21.06 -0.40 -0.67
C ASP A 162 -20.57 1.02 -0.33
N THR A 163 -21.49 2.00 -0.36
CA THR A 163 -21.19 3.39 0.00
C THR A 163 -20.73 3.52 1.46
N VAL A 164 -21.43 2.92 2.42
CA VAL A 164 -21.08 3.05 3.85
C VAL A 164 -19.74 2.39 4.15
N SER A 165 -19.49 1.22 3.55
CA SER A 165 -18.20 0.53 3.63
C SER A 165 -17.06 1.38 3.06
N ALA A 166 -17.27 1.98 1.89
CA ALA A 166 -16.27 2.86 1.28
C ALA A 166 -15.98 4.10 2.13
N VAL A 167 -17.01 4.77 2.66
CA VAL A 167 -16.84 5.92 3.55
C VAL A 167 -16.06 5.56 4.80
N ALA A 168 -16.41 4.43 5.45
CA ALA A 168 -15.71 3.95 6.64
C ALA A 168 -14.23 3.66 6.35
N MET A 169 -13.93 3.01 5.21
CA MET A 169 -12.56 2.66 4.85
C MET A 169 -11.72 3.85 4.37
N ILE A 170 -12.31 4.86 3.73
CA ILE A 170 -11.64 6.13 3.45
C ILE A 170 -11.27 6.83 4.77
N ALA A 171 -12.19 6.91 5.72
CA ALA A 171 -11.94 7.51 7.03
C ALA A 171 -10.83 6.75 7.81
N ALA A 172 -10.87 5.41 7.80
CA ALA A 172 -9.82 4.58 8.41
C ALA A 172 -8.46 4.81 7.74
N THR A 173 -8.42 4.84 6.41
CA THR A 173 -7.20 5.11 5.63
C THR A 173 -6.61 6.48 5.97
N LEU A 174 -7.43 7.53 6.01
CA LEU A 174 -6.98 8.89 6.31
C LEU A 174 -6.48 9.03 7.75
N THR A 175 -7.13 8.36 8.70
CA THR A 175 -6.71 8.35 10.11
C THR A 175 -5.34 7.71 10.26
N LEU A 176 -5.16 6.51 9.69
CA LEU A 176 -3.87 5.81 9.68
C LEU A 176 -2.81 6.62 8.94
N ALA A 177 -3.13 7.13 7.75
CA ALA A 177 -2.18 7.82 6.90
C ALA A 177 -1.70 9.14 7.52
N THR A 178 -2.60 9.88 8.17
CA THR A 178 -2.25 11.10 8.90
C THR A 178 -1.31 10.76 10.06
N TRP A 179 -1.61 9.71 10.82
CA TRP A 179 -0.74 9.27 11.91
C TRP A 179 0.65 8.85 11.40
N VAL A 180 0.73 7.94 10.42
CA VAL A 180 2.02 7.47 9.87
C VAL A 180 2.83 8.62 9.28
N GLN A 181 2.20 9.50 8.47
CA GLN A 181 2.91 10.61 7.83
C GLN A 181 3.48 11.60 8.86
N ARG A 182 2.78 11.84 9.97
CA ARG A 182 3.26 12.70 11.06
C ARG A 182 4.44 12.13 11.83
N GLN A 183 4.60 10.80 11.85
CA GLN A 183 5.78 10.17 12.46
C GLN A 183 7.04 10.28 11.59
N GLN A 184 6.87 10.44 10.27
CA GLN A 184 7.98 10.57 9.31
C GLN A 184 7.80 11.82 8.43
N PRO A 185 7.78 13.03 9.02
CA PRO A 185 7.39 14.27 8.34
C PRO A 185 8.29 14.62 7.14
N ARG A 186 9.56 14.23 7.20
CA ARG A 186 10.57 14.51 6.17
C ARG A 186 10.45 13.64 4.92
N MET A 187 9.64 12.58 4.96
CA MET A 187 9.43 11.68 3.82
C MET A 187 7.98 11.73 3.32
N PRO A 188 7.66 12.60 2.35
CA PRO A 188 6.29 12.81 1.87
C PRO A 188 5.78 11.69 0.95
N VAL A 189 6.66 10.80 0.49
CA VAL A 189 6.32 9.74 -0.48
C VAL A 189 5.19 8.84 0.02
N TYR A 190 5.11 8.58 1.33
CA TYR A 190 4.01 7.82 1.94
C TYR A 190 2.66 8.52 1.68
N GLY A 191 2.51 9.79 2.07
CA GLY A 191 1.27 10.54 1.90
C GLY A 191 0.94 10.82 0.43
N LEU A 192 1.94 11.06 -0.42
CA LEU A 192 1.74 11.19 -1.88
C LEU A 192 1.16 9.90 -2.48
N THR A 193 1.57 8.74 -1.96
CA THR A 193 1.05 7.45 -2.40
C THR A 193 -0.41 7.25 -1.98
N VAL A 194 -0.77 7.68 -0.78
CA VAL A 194 -2.18 7.68 -0.33
C VAL A 194 -3.02 8.62 -1.19
N ILE A 195 -2.51 9.80 -1.55
CA ILE A 195 -3.18 10.72 -2.48
C ILE A 195 -3.41 10.05 -3.84
N TRP A 196 -2.42 9.33 -4.37
CA TRP A 196 -2.56 8.57 -5.62
C TRP A 196 -3.69 7.54 -5.56
N ALA A 197 -3.77 6.77 -4.47
CA ALA A 197 -4.85 5.80 -4.27
C ALA A 197 -6.23 6.48 -4.20
N LEU A 198 -6.35 7.56 -3.42
CA LEU A 198 -7.59 8.34 -3.31
C LEU A 198 -8.00 8.95 -4.65
N ALA A 199 -7.05 9.43 -5.46
CA ALA A 199 -7.35 9.95 -6.80
C ALA A 199 -7.98 8.87 -7.70
N GLY A 200 -7.49 7.62 -7.61
CA GLY A 200 -8.11 6.49 -8.29
C GLY A 200 -9.55 6.24 -7.83
N ILE A 201 -9.85 6.41 -6.53
CA ILE A 201 -11.21 6.31 -5.98
C ILE A 201 -12.10 7.45 -6.50
N VAL A 202 -11.60 8.68 -6.52
CA VAL A 202 -12.33 9.83 -7.09
C VAL A 202 -12.74 9.54 -8.53
N VAL A 203 -11.81 9.07 -9.36
CA VAL A 203 -12.07 8.81 -10.78
C VAL A 203 -13.12 7.73 -10.99
N VAL A 204 -13.10 6.63 -10.22
CA VAL A 204 -14.11 5.56 -10.34
C VAL A 204 -15.50 6.04 -9.94
N ASN A 205 -15.60 6.92 -8.95
CA ASN A 205 -16.87 7.33 -8.38
C ASN A 205 -17.43 8.61 -8.99
N ALA A 206 -16.66 9.32 -9.82
CA ALA A 206 -17.10 10.55 -10.48
C ALA A 206 -18.37 10.29 -11.32
N GLY A 207 -19.48 10.94 -10.94
CA GLY A 207 -20.79 10.78 -11.58
C GLY A 207 -21.56 9.49 -11.23
N LEU A 208 -20.95 8.55 -10.50
CA LEU A 208 -21.60 7.28 -10.09
C LEU A 208 -21.96 7.27 -8.61
N ASN A 209 -21.02 7.69 -7.75
CA ASN A 209 -21.22 7.79 -6.30
C ASN A 209 -20.63 9.11 -5.79
N PRO A 210 -21.37 10.23 -5.93
CA PRO A 210 -20.87 11.56 -5.57
C PRO A 210 -20.37 11.65 -4.14
N THR A 211 -21.02 10.95 -3.19
CA THR A 211 -20.62 10.92 -1.79
C THR A 211 -19.19 10.39 -1.62
N VAL A 212 -18.88 9.25 -2.23
CA VAL A 212 -17.54 8.65 -2.15
C VAL A 212 -16.51 9.50 -2.90
N ALA A 213 -16.85 10.03 -4.07
CA ALA A 213 -15.97 10.90 -4.84
C ALA A 213 -15.60 12.18 -4.06
N ILE A 214 -16.58 12.85 -3.45
CA ILE A 214 -16.37 14.06 -2.65
C ILE A 214 -15.50 13.74 -1.44
N LEU A 215 -15.81 12.67 -0.70
CA LEU A 215 -15.05 12.31 0.51
C LEU A 215 -13.61 11.90 0.19
N ALA A 216 -13.38 11.16 -0.91
CA ALA A 216 -12.04 10.87 -1.38
C ALA A 216 -11.28 12.15 -1.78
N GLY A 217 -11.96 13.10 -2.45
CA GLY A 217 -11.41 14.41 -2.81
C GLY A 217 -11.05 15.26 -1.58
N LEU A 218 -11.92 15.29 -0.57
CA LEU A 218 -11.63 15.94 0.72
C LEU A 218 -10.47 15.24 1.44
N GLY A 219 -10.36 13.92 1.34
CA GLY A 219 -9.23 13.15 1.83
C GLY A 219 -7.90 13.54 1.18
N ILE A 220 -7.90 13.77 -0.14
CA ILE A 220 -6.74 14.30 -0.87
C ILE A 220 -6.34 15.68 -0.33
N ALA A 221 -7.31 16.58 -0.16
CA ALA A 221 -7.06 17.91 0.39
C ALA A 221 -6.49 17.83 1.81
N LEU A 222 -7.04 16.97 2.66
CA LEU A 222 -6.54 16.73 4.02
C LEU A 222 -5.09 16.23 3.99
N MET A 223 -4.77 15.22 3.18
CA MET A 223 -3.40 14.71 3.11
C MET A 223 -2.43 15.75 2.52
N ALA A 224 -2.86 16.56 1.55
CA ALA A 224 -2.04 17.67 1.06
C ALA A 224 -1.75 18.71 2.16
N LEU A 225 -2.72 18.99 3.04
CA LEU A 225 -2.51 19.86 4.19
C LEU A 225 -1.54 19.24 5.21
N VAL A 226 -1.67 17.93 5.49
CA VAL A 226 -0.72 17.21 6.35
C VAL A 226 0.70 17.32 5.78
N LEU A 227 0.89 17.03 4.50
CA LEU A 227 2.19 17.13 3.82
C LEU A 227 2.78 18.55 3.86
N ARG A 228 1.95 19.59 3.67
CA ARG A 228 2.38 20.99 3.79
C ARG A 228 2.80 21.33 5.22
N SER A 229 2.07 20.82 6.22
CA SER A 229 2.37 21.07 7.63
C SER A 229 3.69 20.43 8.05
N THR A 230 3.97 19.21 7.57
CA THR A 230 5.20 18.46 7.89
C THR A 230 6.42 18.95 7.10
N ALA A 231 6.23 19.63 5.98
CA ALA A 231 7.32 20.24 5.22
C ALA A 231 7.88 21.52 5.86
N ARG A 232 7.14 22.12 6.81
CA ARG A 232 7.53 23.34 7.52
C ARG A 232 8.24 23.09 8.85
N THR A 233 8.29 21.83 9.29
CA THR A 233 8.91 21.34 10.53
C THR A 233 10.21 20.62 10.24
#